data_AF-A0A536ALZ2-F1
#
_entry.id   AF-A0A536ALZ2-F1
#
_cell.length_a   1.000
_cell.length_b   1.000
_cell.length_c   1.000
_cell.angle_alpha   90.00
_cell.angle_beta   90.00
_cell.angle_gamma   90.00
#
_symmetry.space_group_name_H-M   'P 1'
#
loop_
_entity.id
_entity.type
_entity.pdbx_description
1 polymer ?
#
loop_
_entity_poly.entity_id
_entity_poly.type
_entity_poly.pdbx_seq_one_letter_code
_entity_poly.pdbx_strand_id
1 'polypeptide(L)' 'MVNKVLLIGNLVADPDVKALPTGMYVARMRLATNTYAGKDDEGKAKERTEFHYLVAFGKTAEFAGQYLKKGRTVYVDGRL' A
#
# COMPACT_ATOMS: atom_id res chain seq x y z
N MET A 1 -8.30 19.80 -12.34
CA MET A 1 -8.28 19.39 -10.92
C MET A 1 -7.25 18.28 -10.75
N VAL A 2 -6.47 18.29 -9.67
CA VAL A 2 -5.38 17.32 -9.42
C VAL A 2 -5.80 16.38 -8.29
N ASN A 3 -5.74 15.07 -8.53
CA ASN A 3 -5.88 14.02 -7.52
C ASN A 3 -4.66 13.10 -7.64
N LYS A 4 -3.74 13.22 -6.68
CA LYS A 4 -2.49 12.47 -6.62
C LYS A 4 -2.22 12.05 -5.18
N VAL A 5 -1.86 10.78 -4.99
CA VAL A 5 -1.56 10.17 -3.70
C VAL A 5 -0.17 9.56 -3.76
N LEU A 6 0.68 9.92 -2.81
CA LEU A 6 2.03 9.37 -2.65
C LEU A 6 2.12 8.72 -1.27
N LEU A 7 2.45 7.44 -1.21
CA LEU A 7 2.56 6.69 0.04
C LEU A 7 3.86 5.90 0.10
N ILE A 8 4.44 5.81 1.29
CA ILE A 8 5.51 4.87 1.61
C ILE A 8 5.07 4.10 2.84
N GLY A 9 5.05 2.77 2.75
CA GLY A 9 4.58 1.93 3.84
C GLY A 9 4.94 0.47 3.64
N ASN A 10 4.44 -0.38 4.54
CA ASN A 10 4.71 -1.81 4.53
C ASN A 10 3.46 -2.60 4.18
N LEU A 11 3.63 -3.64 3.34
CA LEU A 11 2.53 -4.54 3.03
C LEU A 11 2.11 -5.34 4.26
N VAL A 12 0.82 -5.31 4.58
CA VAL A 12 0.27 -6.02 5.75
C VAL A 12 -0.01 -7.49 5.44
N ALA A 13 -0.15 -7.83 4.16
CA ALA A 13 -0.36 -9.18 3.63
C ALA A 13 0.29 -9.33 2.26
N ASP A 14 0.40 -10.57 1.78
CA ASP A 14 0.77 -10.86 0.39
C ASP A 14 -0.27 -10.25 -0.56
N PRO A 15 0.12 -9.75 -1.74
CA PRO A 15 -0.83 -9.23 -2.73
C PRO A 15 -1.83 -10.30 -3.20
N ASP A 16 -3.13 -9.97 -3.23
CA ASP A 16 -4.17 -10.80 -3.84
C ASP A 16 -4.28 -10.46 -5.33
N VAL A 17 -3.76 -11.34 -6.20
CA VAL A 17 -3.73 -11.14 -7.65
C VAL A 17 -4.78 -12.01 -8.34
N LYS A 18 -5.60 -11.38 -9.19
CA LYS A 18 -6.65 -12.04 -9.96
C LYS A 18 -6.57 -11.64 -11.43
N ALA A 19 -6.78 -12.61 -12.31
CA ALA A 19 -7.01 -12.34 -13.73
C ALA A 19 -8.50 -12.02 -13.96
N LEU A 20 -8.77 -10.95 -14.69
CA LEU A 20 -10.12 -10.62 -15.15
C LEU A 20 -10.46 -11.40 -16.43
N PRO A 21 -11.75 -11.56 -16.78
CA PRO A 21 -12.17 -12.20 -18.04
C PRO A 21 -11.58 -11.53 -19.30
N THR A 22 -11.19 -10.26 -19.21
CA THR A 22 -10.51 -9.50 -20.27
C THR A 22 -9.04 -9.87 -20.46
N GLY A 23 -8.48 -10.76 -19.62
CA GLY A 23 -7.06 -11.11 -19.59
C GLY A 23 -6.17 -10.15 -18.79
N MET A 24 -6.73 -9.07 -18.24
CA MET A 24 -5.97 -8.12 -17.42
C MET A 24 -5.86 -8.60 -15.96
N TYR A 25 -4.66 -8.48 -15.38
CA TYR A 25 -4.45 -8.75 -13.96
C TYR A 25 -4.83 -7.56 -13.08
N VAL A 26 -5.34 -7.85 -11.89
CA VAL A 26 -5.63 -6.89 -10.82
C VAL A 26 -4.99 -7.40 -9.54
N ALA A 27 -4.23 -6.54 -8.86
CA ALA A 27 -3.64 -6.85 -7.56
C ALA A 27 -4.26 -5.95 -6.49
N ARG A 28 -4.79 -6.57 -5.43
CA ARG A 28 -5.25 -5.88 -4.23
C ARG A 28 -4.19 -5.98 -3.15
N MET A 29 -3.84 -4.84 -2.59
CA MET A 29 -2.81 -4.74 -1.56
C MET A 29 -3.32 -3.93 -0.38
N ARG A 30 -2.79 -4.22 0.80
CA ARG A 30 -3.05 -3.49 2.05
C ARG A 30 -1.74 -2.94 2.55
N LEU A 31 -1.66 -1.62 2.68
CA LEU A 31 -0.46 -0.89 3.08
C LEU A 31 -0.66 -0.25 4.45
N ALA A 32 0.29 -0.46 5.35
CA ALA A 32 0.38 0.27 6.61
C ALA A 32 1.39 1.42 6.47
N THR A 33 0.99 2.63 6.84
CA THR A 33 1.85 3.81 6.90
C THR A 33 1.85 4.35 8.32
N ASN A 34 3.01 4.74 8.85
CA ASN A 34 3.10 5.34 10.18
C ASN A 34 3.20 6.86 10.04
N THR A 35 2.39 7.57 10.83
CA THR A 35 2.42 9.02 10.95
C THR A 35 2.77 9.40 12.39
N TYR A 36 3.49 10.51 12.54
CA TYR A 36 3.81 11.04 13.86
C TYR A 36 2.54 11.61 14.51
N ALA A 37 2.20 11.11 15.70
CA ALA A 37 0.99 11.45 16.45
C ALA A 37 1.26 12.28 17.71
N GLY A 38 2.41 12.96 17.77
CA GLY A 38 2.81 13.78 18.91
C GLY A 38 3.68 13.04 19.93
N LYS A 39 3.77 13.59 21.15
CA LYS A 39 4.44 12.97 22.29
C LYS A 39 3.40 12.60 23.35
N ASP A 40 3.66 11.54 24.11
CA ASP A 40 2.91 11.24 25.34
C ASP A 40 3.36 12.13 26.51
N ASP A 41 2.72 11.97 27.67
CA ASP A 41 3.02 12.73 28.89
C ASP A 41 4.45 12.47 29.42
N GLU A 42 5.08 11.37 29.00
CA GLU A 42 6.48 11.02 29.29
C GLU A 42 7.47 11.58 28.23
N GLY A 43 6.96 12.27 27.21
CA GLY A 43 7.75 12.86 26.13
C GLY A 43 8.19 11.90 25.03
N LYS A 44 7.70 10.64 25.01
CA LYS A 44 8.00 9.67 23.95
C LYS A 44 7.14 9.93 22.72
N ALA A 45 7.75 9.81 21.55
CA ALA A 45 7.05 9.95 20.27
C ALA A 45 5.99 8.84 20.14
N LYS A 46 4.75 9.25 19.87
CA LYS A 46 3.64 8.35 19.56
C LYS A 46 3.53 8.21 18.06
N GLU A 47 3.50 6.97 17.57
CA GLU A 47 3.18 6.69 16.17
C GLU A 47 1.72 6.29 16.04
N ARG A 48 1.08 6.73 14.94
CA ARG A 48 -0.23 6.25 14.52
C ARG A 48 -0.08 5.51 13.20
N THR A 49 -0.58 4.29 13.15
CA THR A 49 -0.61 3.51 11.91
C THR A 49 -1.93 3.73 11.19
N GLU A 50 -1.84 4.04 9.89
CA GLU A 50 -2.96 4.16 8.97
C GLU A 50 -2.93 3.01 7.95
N PHE A 51 -4.10 2.52 7.56
CA PHE A 51 -4.24 1.39 6.65
C PHE A 51 -4.90 1.83 5.34
N HIS A 52 -4.20 1.58 4.24
CA HIS A 52 -4.62 1.96 2.89
C HIS A 52 -4.89 0.70 2.07
N TYR A 53 -6.00 0.70 1.32
CA TYR A 53 -6.27 -0.33 0.33
C TYR A 53 -5.87 0.19 -1.04
N LEU A 54 -5.03 -0.58 -1.72
CA LEU A 54 -4.50 -0.23 -3.02
C LEU A 54 -4.96 -1.24 -4.06
N VAL A 55 -5.25 -0.74 -5.26
CA VAL A 55 -5.57 -1.57 -6.42
C VAL A 55 -4.61 -1.22 -7.53
N ALA A 56 -3.84 -2.21 -7.99
CA ALA A 56 -2.98 -2.10 -9.17
C ALA A 56 -3.57 -2.93 -10.31
N PHE A 57 -3.28 -2.52 -11.55
CA PHE A 57 -3.82 -3.13 -12.77
C PHE A 57 -2.67 -3.51 -13.74
N GLY A 58 -2.92 -4.50 -14.60
CA GLY A 58 -2.03 -4.92 -15.68
C GLY A 58 -0.63 -5.31 -15.18
N LYS A 59 0.40 -4.79 -15.84
CA LYS A 59 1.81 -5.10 -15.51
C LYS A 59 2.18 -4.79 -14.07
N THR A 60 1.61 -3.74 -13.47
CA THR A 60 1.88 -3.41 -12.06
C THR A 60 1.27 -4.46 -11.12
N ALA A 61 0.11 -5.03 -11.48
CA ALA A 61 -0.48 -6.13 -10.73
C ALA A 61 0.34 -7.42 -10.84
N GLU A 62 0.83 -7.74 -12.04
CA GLU A 62 1.73 -8.88 -12.26
C GLU A 62 3.03 -8.74 -11.47
N PHE A 63 3.66 -7.57 -11.54
CA PHE A 63 4.86 -7.26 -10.76
C PHE A 63 4.61 -7.40 -9.25
N ALA A 64 3.47 -6.88 -8.76
CA ALA A 64 3.11 -7.01 -7.35
C ALA A 64 3.02 -8.48 -6.94
N GLY A 65 2.33 -9.32 -7.71
CA GLY A 65 2.18 -10.75 -7.40
C GLY A 65 3.49 -11.54 -7.46
N GLN A 66 4.40 -11.18 -8.37
CA GLN A 66 5.66 -11.89 -8.56
C GLN A 66 6.72 -11.53 -7.51
N TYR A 67 6.79 -10.26 -7.11
CA TYR A 67 7.94 -9.75 -6.35
C TYR A 67 7.61 -9.22 -4.96
N LEU A 68 6.34 -8.90 -4.67
CA LEU A 68 5.96 -8.36 -3.38
C LEU A 68 5.43 -9.43 -2.45
N LYS A 69 5.73 -9.26 -1.16
CA LYS A 69 5.34 -10.15 -0.06
C LYS A 69 5.00 -9.31 1.17
N LYS A 70 4.24 -9.90 2.10
CA LYS A 70 3.96 -9.33 3.41
C LYS A 70 5.25 -8.81 4.06
N GLY A 71 5.16 -7.63 4.67
CA GLY A 71 6.26 -6.94 5.34
C GLY A 71 7.16 -6.14 4.40
N ARG A 72 7.05 -6.27 3.08
CA ARG A 72 7.84 -5.48 2.14
C ARG A 72 7.45 -4.01 2.21
N THR A 73 8.44 -3.14 2.37
CA THR A 73 8.27 -1.69 2.21
C THR A 73 8.13 -1.33 0.73
N VAL A 74 7.13 -0.53 0.39
CA VAL A 74 6.85 -0.09 -0.99
C VAL A 74 6.55 1.40 -1.04
N TYR A 75 6.99 2.05 -2.11
CA TYR A 75 6.55 3.37 -2.53
C TYR A 75 5.42 3.22 -3.55
N VAL A 76 4.37 4.04 -3.41
CA VAL A 76 3.17 4.01 -4.23
C VAL A 76 2.87 5.42 -4.72
N ASP A 77 2.69 5.57 -6.03
CA ASP A 77 2.18 6.78 -6.69
C ASP A 77 0.86 6.42 -7.37
N GLY A 78 -0.22 7.12 -7.01
CA GLY A 78 -1.57 6.81 -7.45
C GLY A 78 -2.56 7.95 -7.23
N ARG A 79 -3.83 7.61 -7.04
CA ARG A 79 -4.94 8.54 -6.83
C ARG A 79 -6.02 7.92 -5.94
N LEU A 80 -6.84 8.75 -5.29
CA LEU A 80 -8.05 8.33 -4.56
C LEU A 80 -9.21 8.01 -5.51
#